data_AF-E0VWP0-F1
#
_entry.id   AF-E0VWP0-F1
#
_cell.length_a   1.000
_cell.length_b   1.000
_cell.length_c   1.000
_cell.angle_alpha   90.00
_cell.angle_beta   90.00
_cell.angle_gamma   90.00
#
_symmetry.space_group_name_H-M   'P 1'
#
loop_
_entity.id
_entity.type
_entity.pdbx_description
1 polymer ?
#
loop_
_entity_poly.entity_id
_entity_poly.type
_entity_poly.pdbx_seq_one_letter_code
_entity_poly.pdbx_strand_id
1 'polypeptide(L)'
;MKIDGNKLPDYYDIIKKPLDIKKIFNRIEDGKYSDFDDLEKDFTQMCKNAQIYNEEPSLIHEDSIVLQSVFTNARQRLEQDEDKDGGDEDGNSESESVRMKINIKS
;
A
#
# COMPACT_ATOMS: atom_id res chain seq x y z
N MET A 1 -3.44 -4.57 -9.30
CA MET A 1 -4.11 -5.80 -9.81
C MET A 1 -5.58 -5.77 -9.45
N LYS A 2 -6.47 -6.28 -10.30
CA LYS A 2 -7.91 -6.40 -10.05
C LYS A 2 -8.25 -7.89 -10.01
N ILE A 3 -9.06 -8.32 -9.04
CA ILE A 3 -9.52 -9.71 -8.93
C ILE A 3 -10.89 -9.83 -9.59
N ASP A 4 -11.00 -10.62 -10.65
CA ASP A 4 -12.27 -10.97 -11.28
C ASP A 4 -12.70 -12.37 -10.79
N GLY A 5 -13.61 -12.44 -9.80
CA GLY A 5 -14.01 -13.71 -9.17
C GLY A 5 -14.61 -14.76 -10.12
N ASN A 6 -15.19 -14.35 -11.24
CA ASN A 6 -15.70 -15.27 -12.26
C ASN A 6 -14.60 -15.91 -13.13
N LYS A 7 -13.38 -15.36 -13.09
CA LYS A 7 -12.24 -15.86 -13.87
C LYS A 7 -11.28 -16.72 -13.05
N LEU A 8 -11.33 -16.62 -11.72
CA LEU A 8 -10.40 -17.28 -10.80
C LEU A 8 -11.19 -18.05 -9.72
N PRO A 9 -11.78 -19.20 -10.06
CA PRO A 9 -12.77 -19.89 -9.23
C PRO A 9 -12.19 -20.41 -7.90
N ASP A 10 -10.89 -20.67 -7.84
CA ASP A 10 -10.14 -21.17 -6.67
C ASP A 10 -9.42 -20.06 -5.89
N TYR A 11 -9.51 -18.81 -6.33
CA TYR A 11 -8.75 -17.71 -5.75
C TYR A 11 -9.01 -17.53 -4.25
N TYR A 12 -10.27 -17.58 -3.84
CA TYR A 12 -10.65 -17.41 -2.44
C TYR A 12 -10.40 -18.67 -1.59
N ASP A 13 -10.19 -19.82 -2.22
CA ASP A 13 -9.76 -21.04 -1.53
C ASP A 13 -8.28 -20.98 -1.20
N ILE A 14 -7.47 -20.41 -2.09
CA ILE A 14 -6.01 -20.27 -1.91
C ILE A 14 -5.68 -19.02 -1.07
N ILE A 15 -6.26 -17.87 -1.42
CA ILE A 15 -5.94 -16.57 -0.82
C ILE A 15 -6.92 -16.23 0.32
N LYS A 16 -6.41 -16.28 1.55
CA LYS A 16 -7.22 -16.08 2.77
C LYS A 16 -7.53 -14.61 3.10
N LYS A 17 -6.72 -13.67 2.62
CA LYS A 17 -6.87 -12.23 2.87
C LYS A 17 -6.91 -11.46 1.55
N PRO A 18 -7.99 -11.58 0.76
CA PRO A 18 -8.07 -10.94 -0.54
C PRO A 18 -8.02 -9.40 -0.41
N LEU A 19 -7.05 -8.83 -1.10
CA LEU A 19 -6.82 -7.40 -1.23
C LEU A 19 -6.45 -7.10 -2.67
N ASP A 20 -6.98 -5.99 -3.17
CA ASP A 20 -6.65 -5.44 -4.47
C ASP A 20 -6.36 -3.95 -4.32
N ILE A 21 -5.76 -3.37 -5.36
CA ILE A 21 -5.31 -1.97 -5.28
C ILE A 21 -6.48 -0.99 -5.18
N LYS A 22 -7.66 -1.33 -5.72
CA LYS A 22 -8.85 -0.48 -5.61
C LYS A 22 -9.34 -0.42 -4.17
N LYS A 23 -9.35 -1.56 -3.46
CA LYS A 23 -9.71 -1.63 -2.05
C LYS A 23 -8.73 -0.84 -1.18
N ILE A 24 -7.44 -0.86 -1.49
CA ILE A 24 -6.44 -0.03 -0.82
C ILE A 24 -6.72 1.46 -1.08
N PHE A 25 -6.96 1.87 -2.32
CA PHE A 25 -7.30 3.27 -2.63
C PHE A 25 -8.55 3.76 -1.91
N ASN A 26 -9.64 2.97 -1.92
CA ASN A 26 -10.85 3.33 -1.19
C ASN A 26 -10.58 3.49 0.33
N ARG A 27 -9.73 2.63 0.90
CA ARG A 27 -9.34 2.74 2.32
C ARG A 27 -8.53 4.00 2.61
N ILE A 28 -7.70 4.46 1.68
CA ILE A 28 -7.00 5.74 1.77
C ILE A 28 -8.02 6.89 1.76
N GLU A 29 -8.92 6.92 0.78
CA GLU A 29 -9.94 7.97 0.65
C GLU A 29 -10.87 8.05 1.87
N ASP A 30 -11.23 6.89 2.42
CA ASP A 30 -12.06 6.76 3.61
C ASP A 30 -11.30 7.02 4.94
N GLY A 31 -10.00 7.35 4.88
CA GLY A 31 -9.16 7.59 6.05
C GLY A 31 -9.05 6.38 6.99
N LYS A 32 -8.98 5.16 6.45
CA LYS A 32 -8.95 3.90 7.23
C LYS A 32 -7.56 3.50 7.72
N TYR A 33 -6.51 4.16 7.23
CA TYR A 33 -5.14 3.92 7.67
C TYR A 33 -4.74 5.01 8.66
N SER A 34 -4.29 4.58 9.85
CA SER A 34 -3.88 5.50 10.92
C SER A 34 -2.52 6.12 10.62
N ASP A 35 -1.66 5.35 9.95
CA ASP A 35 -0.29 5.68 9.61
C ASP A 35 0.15 4.96 8.32
N PHE A 36 1.39 5.21 7.87
CA PHE A 36 1.96 4.57 6.69
C PHE A 36 2.22 3.08 6.88
N ASP A 37 2.43 2.62 8.12
CA ASP A 37 2.66 1.21 8.43
C ASP A 37 1.40 0.38 8.18
N ASP A 38 0.24 0.91 8.51
CA ASP A 38 -1.05 0.27 8.22
C ASP A 38 -1.32 0.16 6.71
N LEU A 39 -0.96 1.18 5.94
CA LEU A 39 -1.00 1.14 4.47
C LEU A 39 -0.03 0.10 3.91
N GLU A 40 1.22 0.09 4.40
CA GLU A 40 2.27 -0.83 3.95
C GLU A 40 1.91 -2.29 4.22
N LYS A 41 1.27 -2.59 5.36
CA LYS A 41 0.78 -3.95 5.67
C LYS A 41 -0.18 -4.46 4.60
N ASP A 42 -1.16 -3.65 4.20
CA ASP A 42 -2.15 -4.01 3.20
C ASP A 42 -1.54 -4.09 1.79
N PHE A 43 -0.65 -3.16 1.45
CA PHE A 43 0.07 -3.17 0.17
C PHE A 43 0.93 -4.41 0.02
N THR A 44 1.69 -4.74 1.06
CA THR A 44 2.53 -5.95 1.11
C THR A 44 1.69 -7.22 1.06
N GLN A 45 0.52 -7.24 1.73
CA GLN A 45 -0.40 -8.37 1.65
C GLN A 45 -0.96 -8.55 0.24
N MET A 46 -1.28 -7.47 -0.48
CA MET A 46 -1.71 -7.54 -1.87
C MET A 46 -0.61 -8.15 -2.77
N CYS A 47 0.64 -7.72 -2.63
CA CYS A 47 1.77 -8.29 -3.38
C CYS A 47 1.98 -9.77 -3.05
N LYS A 48 1.94 -10.16 -1.76
CA LYS A 48 2.03 -11.56 -1.34
C LYS A 48 0.92 -12.43 -1.94
N ASN A 49 -0.31 -11.91 -1.98
CA ASN A 49 -1.42 -12.64 -2.62
C ASN A 49 -1.17 -12.86 -4.12
N ALA A 50 -0.60 -11.86 -4.80
CA ALA A 50 -0.22 -11.99 -6.20
C ALA A 50 0.84 -13.08 -6.40
N GLN A 51 1.84 -13.12 -5.52
CA GLN A 51 2.92 -14.11 -5.60
C GLN A 51 2.45 -15.54 -5.28
N ILE A 52 1.60 -15.69 -4.26
CA ILE A 52 1.09 -17.01 -3.86
C ILE A 52 0.17 -17.59 -4.94
N TYR A 53 -0.70 -16.77 -5.52
CA TYR A 53 -1.65 -17.25 -6.53
C TYR A 53 -1.02 -17.40 -7.92
N ASN A 54 -0.05 -16.55 -8.26
CA ASN A 54 0.61 -16.58 -9.56
C ASN A 54 2.04 -17.08 -9.33
N GLU A 55 2.26 -18.38 -9.50
CA GLU A 55 3.58 -19.00 -9.33
C GLU A 55 4.62 -18.41 -10.31
N GLU A 56 5.91 -18.51 -9.94
CA GLU A 56 7.01 -18.15 -10.84
C GLU A 56 7.06 -19.08 -12.07
N PRO A 57 7.47 -18.58 -13.25
CA PRO A 57 7.92 -17.21 -13.55
C PRO A 57 6.81 -16.37 -14.20
N SER A 58 5.63 -16.25 -13.58
CA SER A 58 4.54 -15.46 -14.17
C SER A 58 4.83 -13.95 -14.13
N LEU A 59 4.37 -13.22 -15.16
CA LEU A 59 4.51 -11.76 -15.22
C LEU A 59 3.90 -11.06 -13.99
N ILE A 60 2.79 -11.60 -13.48
CA ILE A 60 2.11 -11.05 -12.30
C ILE A 60 2.97 -11.23 -11.04
N HIS A 61 3.66 -12.36 -10.92
CA HIS A 61 4.62 -12.59 -9.84
C HIS A 61 5.74 -11.55 -9.89
N GLU A 62 6.42 -11.43 -11.04
CA GLU A 62 7.53 -10.48 -11.23
C GLU A 62 7.11 -9.03 -11.00
N ASP A 63 6.00 -8.61 -11.60
CA ASP A 63 5.46 -7.26 -11.43
C ASP A 63 5.16 -6.96 -9.95
N SER A 64 4.72 -7.96 -9.17
CA SER A 64 4.46 -7.76 -7.74
C SER A 64 5.73 -7.47 -6.93
N ILE A 65 6.86 -8.09 -7.31
CA ILE A 65 8.17 -7.88 -6.65
C ILE A 65 8.68 -6.47 -6.97
N VAL A 66 8.60 -6.08 -8.25
CA VAL A 66 8.97 -4.73 -8.69
C VAL A 66 8.11 -3.69 -7.98
N LEU A 67 6.80 -3.92 -7.92
CA LEU A 67 5.86 -3.01 -7.29
C LEU A 67 6.13 -2.84 -5.79
N GLN A 68 6.42 -3.92 -5.06
CA GLN A 68 6.83 -3.86 -3.66
C GLN A 68 8.11 -3.02 -3.50
N SER A 69 9.10 -3.22 -4.39
CA SER A 69 10.37 -2.49 -4.35
C SER A 69 10.16 -0.99 -4.61
N VAL A 70 9.31 -0.63 -5.58
CA VAL A 70 8.96 0.78 -5.85
C VAL A 70 8.29 1.42 -4.63
N PHE A 71 7.37 0.72 -3.98
CA PHE A 71 6.70 1.21 -2.77
C PHE A 71 7.71 1.46 -1.63
N THR A 72 8.56 0.48 -1.31
CA THR A 72 9.56 0.61 -0.24
C THR A 72 10.54 1.75 -0.51
N ASN A 73 10.99 1.91 -1.77
CA ASN A 73 11.86 3.03 -2.15
C ASN A 73 11.15 4.39 -2.04
N ALA A 74 9.86 4.46 -2.40
CA ALA A 74 9.09 5.69 -2.26
C ALA A 74 8.93 6.07 -0.78
N ARG A 75 8.64 5.09 0.08
CA ARG A 75 8.53 5.28 1.53
C ARG A 75 9.82 5.82 2.15
N GLN A 76 10.96 5.20 1.83
CA GLN A 76 12.27 5.64 2.35
C GLN A 76 12.60 7.09 1.99
N ARG A 77 12.15 7.57 0.81
CA ARG A 77 12.35 8.97 0.42
C ARG A 77 11.48 9.93 1.22
N LEU A 78 10.24 9.54 1.54
CA LEU A 78 9.35 10.35 2.37
C LEU A 78 9.94 10.53 3.77
N GLU A 79 10.43 9.45 4.38
CA GLU A 79 11.08 9.50 5.70
C GLU A 79 12.33 10.41 5.69
N GLN A 80 13.13 10.38 4.63
CA GLN A 80 14.32 11.25 4.49
C GLN A 80 13.99 12.73 4.24
N ASP A 81 12.80 13.03 3.74
CA ASP A 81 12.38 14.40 3.47
C ASP A 81 11.68 15.03 4.69
N GLU A 82 11.05 14.22 5.56
CA GLU A 82 10.55 14.65 6.87
C GLU A 82 11.68 15.09 7.81
N ASP A 83 12.86 14.47 7.72
CA ASP A 83 14.04 14.82 8.53
C ASP A 83 14.68 16.19 8.18
N LYS A 84 14.31 16.81 7.05
CA LYS A 84 14.92 18.08 6.58
C LYS A 84 14.13 19.33 6.95
N ASP A 85 12.92 19.19 7.50
CA ASP A 85 12.04 20.33 7.85
C ASP A 85 12.00 20.62 9.37
N GLY A 86 12.80 19.90 10.18
CA GLY A 86 12.85 20.03 11.64
C GLY A 86 13.63 21.23 12.20
N GLY A 87 13.73 22.33 11.44
CA GLY A 87 14.40 23.56 11.85
C GLY A 87 13.42 24.67 12.25
N ASP A 88 13.20 24.78 13.56
CA ASP A 88 12.66 25.93 14.33
C ASP A 88 11.13 26.04 14.60
N GLU A 89 10.86 26.23 15.91
CA GLU A 89 9.70 26.86 16.61
C GLU A 89 8.58 26.01 17.26
N ASP A 90 8.71 25.90 18.59
CA ASP A 90 7.73 25.98 19.69
C ASP A 90 6.23 25.65 19.47
N GLY A 91 5.80 24.60 20.20
CA GLY A 91 4.67 24.67 21.13
C GLY A 91 3.24 24.71 20.59
N ASN A 92 2.59 23.54 20.47
CA ASN A 92 1.33 23.20 21.17
C ASN A 92 0.91 21.77 20.78
N SER A 93 0.59 20.94 21.78
CA SER A 93 0.09 19.58 21.58
C SER A 93 -1.41 19.64 21.26
N GLU A 94 -1.75 19.31 20.02
CA GLU A 94 -3.06 18.74 19.69
C GLU A 94 -2.83 17.64 18.65
N SER A 95 -3.15 16.41 19.01
CA SER A 95 -3.01 15.25 18.13
C SER A 95 -4.04 15.34 17.01
N GLU A 96 -3.72 16.10 15.96
CA GLU A 96 -4.43 15.99 14.69
C GLU A 96 -3.99 14.70 14.00
N SER A 97 -4.94 13.79 13.79
CA SER A 97 -4.77 12.67 12.89
C SER A 97 -4.31 13.21 11.54
N VAL A 98 -3.06 12.90 11.17
CA VAL A 98 -2.45 13.31 9.90
C VAL A 98 -3.26 12.68 8.78
N ARG A 99 -4.23 13.43 8.23
CA ARG A 99 -4.89 13.03 7.00
C ARG A 99 -3.85 13.02 5.90
N MET A 100 -3.50 11.84 5.41
CA MET A 100 -2.63 11.70 4.25
C MET A 100 -3.29 12.37 3.04
N LYS A 101 -2.91 13.62 2.76
CA LYS A 101 -3.32 14.34 1.56
C LYS A 101 -2.44 13.89 0.40
N ILE A 102 -2.81 12.77 -0.21
CA ILE A 102 -2.14 12.29 -1.42
C ILE A 102 -2.66 13.12 -2.61
N ASN A 103 -1.91 14.14 -3.03
CA ASN A 103 -2.21 14.92 -4.23
C ASN A 103 -1.73 14.17 -5.49
N ILE A 104 -2.56 13.28 -6.03
CA ILE A 104 -2.32 12.70 -7.36
C ILE A 104 -2.95 13.63 -8.40
N LYS A 105 -2.12 14.32 -9.18
CA LYS A 105 -2.58 15.03 -10.39
C LYS A 105 -2.88 13.99 -11.48
N SER A 106 -4.16 13.91 -11.85
CA SER A 106 -4.66 13.22 -13.05
C SER A 106 -4.20 13.88 -14.33
#